data_AF-A0A9D8BSQ6-F1
#
_entry.id   AF-A0A9D8BSQ6-F1
#
_cell.length_a   1.000
_cell.length_b   1.000
_cell.length_c   1.000
_cell.angle_alpha   90.00
_cell.angle_beta   90.00
_cell.angle_gamma   90.00
#
_symmetry.space_group_name_H-M   'P 1'
#
loop_
_entity.id
_entity.type
_entity.pdbx_description
1 polymer ?
#
loop_
_entity_poly.entity_id
_entity_poly.type
_entity_poly.pdbx_seq_one_letter_code
_entity_poly.pdbx_strand_id
1 'polypeptide(L)' 'MEFALTRHAEFAIERRGISHEWIEATLRQPVSVQPNGNDPQLQHRLGRVPGFGNRVLRVVVNPNVE' A
#
# COMPACT_ATOMS: atom_id res chain seq x y z
N MET A 1 8.34 6.48 -8.12
CA MET A 1 7.82 6.96 -6.82
C MET A 1 8.59 6.19 -5.78
N GLU A 2 9.42 6.88 -5.01
CA GLU A 2 10.20 6.27 -3.95
C GLU A 2 9.31 6.14 -2.70
N PHE A 3 9.48 5.05 -1.95
CA PHE A 3 8.84 4.85 -0.66
C PHE A 3 9.79 4.06 0.24
N ALA A 4 9.75 4.35 1.52
CA ALA A 4 10.42 3.53 2.54
C ALA A 4 9.42 2.58 3.17
N LEU A 5 9.81 1.31 3.32
CA LEU A 5 9.01 0.33 4.04
C LEU A 5 9.29 0.44 5.54
N THR A 6 8.22 0.44 6.33
CA THR A 6 8.37 0.22 7.77
C THR A 6 8.66 -1.26 8.02
N ARG A 7 9.28 -1.59 9.15
CA ARG A 7 9.52 -2.98 9.55
C ARG A 7 8.23 -3.84 9.54
N HIS A 8 7.10 -3.23 9.90
CA HIS A 8 5.80 -3.90 9.84
C HIS A 8 5.39 -4.23 8.40
N ALA A 9 5.62 -3.30 7.47
CA ALA A 9 5.31 -3.49 6.07
C ALA A 9 6.22 -4.58 5.45
N GLU A 10 7.53 -4.55 5.70
CA GLU A 10 8.49 -5.56 5.24
C GLU A 10 8.04 -6.98 5.66
N PHE A 11 7.75 -7.17 6.95
CA PHE A 11 7.27 -8.44 7.46
C PHE A 11 5.95 -8.90 6.84
N ALA A 12 5.00 -7.97 6.63
CA ALA A 12 3.72 -8.28 6.03
C ALA A 12 3.85 -8.69 4.55
N ILE A 13 4.78 -8.07 3.83
CA ILE A 13 5.09 -8.35 2.42
C ILE A 13 5.65 -9.76 2.29
N GLU A 14 6.70 -10.07 3.07
CA GLU A 14 7.37 -11.37 3.05
C GLU A 14 6.38 -12.49 3.41
N ARG A 15 5.70 -12.36 4.55
CA ARG A 15 4.78 -13.40 5.06
C ARG A 15 3.61 -13.69 4.12
N ARG A 16 3.18 -12.73 3.31
CA ARG A 16 2.01 -12.86 2.42
C ARG A 16 2.38 -13.02 0.95
N GLY A 17 3.67 -13.01 0.62
CA GLY A 17 4.15 -13.09 -0.76
C GLY A 17 3.66 -11.93 -1.63
N ILE A 18 3.64 -10.71 -1.09
CA ILE A 18 3.19 -9.52 -1.84
C ILE A 18 4.34 -9.07 -2.75
N SER A 19 4.07 -8.93 -4.05
CA SER A 19 5.07 -8.36 -4.97
C SER A 19 5.25 -6.85 -4.72
N HIS A 20 6.51 -6.39 -4.72
CA HIS A 20 6.82 -4.96 -4.68
C HIS A 20 6.19 -4.19 -5.85
N GLU A 21 6.07 -4.81 -7.02
CA GLU A 21 5.43 -4.20 -8.19
C GLU A 21 3.95 -3.87 -7.93
N TRP A 22 3.25 -4.71 -7.16
CA TRP A 22 1.86 -4.43 -6.80
C TRP A 22 1.74 -3.25 -5.84
N ILE A 23 2.71 -3.11 -4.94
CA ILE A 23 2.80 -1.97 -4.03
C ILE A 23 3.05 -0.71 -4.85
N GLU A 24 4.08 -0.71 -5.69
CA GLU A 24 4.41 0.41 -6.57
C GLU A 24 3.23 0.83 -7.45
N ALA A 25 2.56 -0.14 -8.09
CA ALA A 25 1.38 0.12 -8.91
C ALA A 25 0.24 0.73 -8.08
N THR A 26 -0.02 0.18 -6.89
CA THR A 26 -1.05 0.70 -5.97
C THR A 26 -0.72 2.11 -5.47
N LEU A 27 0.56 2.42 -5.25
CA LEU A 27 0.99 3.75 -4.84
C LEU A 27 0.90 4.76 -5.98
N ARG A 28 1.26 4.35 -7.20
CA ARG A 28 1.30 5.23 -8.38
C ARG A 28 -0.10 5.50 -8.95
N GLN A 29 -0.95 4.47 -9.02
CA GLN A 29 -2.29 4.53 -9.61
C GLN A 29 -3.27 3.75 -8.73
N PRO A 30 -3.59 4.27 -7.52
CA PRO A 30 -4.62 3.66 -6.69
C PRO A 30 -5.99 3.76 -7.37
N VAL A 31 -6.78 2.71 -7.20
CA VAL A 31 -8.21 2.70 -7.56
C VAL A 31 -9.00 3.62 -6.63
N SER A 32 -8.58 3.72 -5.36
CA SER A 32 -9.18 4.61 -4.38
C SER A 32 -8.14 5.06 -3.37
N VAL A 33 -8.24 6.33 -2.95
CA VAL A 33 -7.48 6.90 -1.83
C VAL A 33 -8.48 7.30 -0.75
N GLN A 34 -8.23 6.90 0.49
CA GLN A 34 -9.10 7.20 1.62
C GLN A 34 -8.26 7.75 2.79
N PRO A 35 -8.77 8.73 3.56
CA PRO A 35 -8.13 9.12 4.80
C PRO A 35 -8.19 7.97 5.81
N ASN A 36 -7.17 7.82 6.64
CA ASN A 36 -7.20 6.87 7.73
C ASN A 36 -8.06 7.43 8.88
N GLY A 37 -9.08 6.68 9.31
CA GLY A 37 -10.02 7.13 10.34
C GLY A 37 -9.44 7.30 11.74
N ASN A 38 -8.27 6.69 12.02
CA ASN A 38 -7.61 6.77 13.33
C ASN A 38 -6.45 7.78 13.35
N ASP A 39 -5.84 8.04 12.20
CA ASP A 39 -4.69 8.92 12.08
C ASP A 39 -4.80 9.78 10.81
N PRO A 40 -5.07 11.09 10.93
CA PRO A 40 -5.26 11.97 9.78
C PRO A 40 -3.98 12.17 8.96
N GLN A 41 -2.79 11.83 9.48
CA GLN A 41 -1.54 11.88 8.73
C GLN A 41 -1.37 10.67 7.79
N LEU A 42 -2.19 9.64 7.94
CA LEU A 42 -2.12 8.43 7.13
C LEU A 42 -3.22 8.38 6.07
N GLN A 43 -2.89 7.77 4.93
CA GLN A 43 -3.81 7.50 3.84
C GLN A 43 -3.83 6.01 3.52
N HIS A 44 -4.99 5.50 3.13
CA HIS A 44 -5.15 4.16 2.59
C HIS A 44 -5.23 4.28 1.07
N ARG A 45 -4.27 3.66 0.37
CA ARG A 45 -4.27 3.50 -1.08
C ARG A 45 -4.70 2.09 -1.43
N LEU A 46 -5.77 1.96 -2.21
CA LEU A 46 -6.35 0.68 -2.62
C LEU A 46 -6.00 0.41 -4.08
N GLY A 47 -5.44 -0.76 -4.36
CA GLY A 47 -5.10 -1.20 -5.71
C GLY A 47 -5.65 -2.60 -5.96
N ARG A 48 -6.16 -2.86 -7.17
CA ARG A 48 -6.55 -4.21 -7.57
C ARG A 48 -5.30 -5.00 -7.97
N VAL A 49 -5.24 -6.25 -7.55
CA VAL A 49 -4.17 -7.17 -7.94
C VAL A 49 -4.78 -8.30 -8.79
N PRO A 50 -4.76 -8.18 -10.13
CA PRO A 50 -5.40 -9.16 -11.00
C PRO A 50 -4.83 -10.57 -10.81
N GLY A 51 -3.52 -10.69 -10.66
CA GLY A 51 -2.81 -11.96 -10.47
C GLY A 51 -2.98 -12.62 -9.09
N PHE A 52 -3.69 -11.98 -8.15
CA PHE A 52 -3.87 -12.49 -6.79
C PHE A 52 -5.34 -12.71 -6.45
N GLY A 53 -6.05 -13.43 -7.34
CA GLY A 53 -7.46 -13.76 -7.19
C GLY A 53 -8.38 -12.53 -7.22
N ASN A 54 -8.01 -11.48 -7.96
CA ASN A 54 -8.72 -10.20 -8.01
C ASN A 54 -8.92 -9.52 -6.63
N ARG A 55 -8.04 -9.80 -5.69
CA ARG A 55 -8.06 -9.16 -4.37
C ARG A 55 -7.65 -7.70 -4.47
N VAL A 56 -8.08 -6.92 -3.48
CA VAL A 56 -7.66 -5.53 -3.31
C VAL A 56 -6.49 -5.50 -2.32
N LEU A 57 -5.36 -4.94 -2.76
CA LEU A 57 -4.24 -4.59 -1.90
C LEU A 57 -4.53 -3.22 -1.27
N ARG A 58 -4.45 -3.16 0.06
CA ARG A 58 -4.51 -1.91 0.81
C ARG A 58 -3.11 -1.57 1.32
N VAL A 59 -2.56 -0.47 0.85
CA VAL A 59 -1.29 0.08 1.31
C VAL A 59 -1.58 1.30 2.18
N VAL A 60 -1.10 1.30 3.42
CA VAL A 60 -1.20 2.45 4.31
C VAL A 60 0.08 3.24 4.19
N VAL A 61 -0.02 4.53 3.86
CA VAL A 61 1.12 5.41 3.67
C VAL A 61 0.98 6.68 4.48
N ASN A 62 2.10 7.19 4.96
CA ASN A 62 2.23 8.59 5.36
C ASN A 62 2.77 9.36 4.14
N PRO A 63 2.01 10.26 3.52
CA PRO A 63 2.49 11.06 2.39
C PRO A 63 3.31 12.28 2.83
N ASN A 64 3.41 12.57 4.14
CA ASN A 64 4.03 13.77 4.69
C ASN A 64 5.43 13.52 5.29
N VAL A 65 6.04 12.37 5.01
CA VAL A 65 7.44 12.10 5.37
C VAL A 65 8.35 12.72 4.32
N GLU A 66 9.27 13.58 4.78
CA GLU A 66 10.38 14.14 3.99
C GLU A 66 11.50 13.12 3.78
#